data_AF-A0A1F5LZI5-F1
#
_entry.id   AF-A0A1F5LZI5-F1
#
_cell.length_a   1.000
_cell.length_b   1.000
_cell.length_c   1.000
_cell.angle_alpha   90.00
_cell.angle_beta   90.00
_cell.angle_gamma   90.00
#
_symmetry.space_group_name_H-M   'P 1'
#
loop_
_entity.id
_entity.type
_entity.pdbx_description
1 polymer ?
#
loop_
_entity_poly.entity_id
_entity_poly.type
_entity_poly.pdbx_seq_one_letter_code
_entity_poly.pdbx_strand_id
1 'polypeptide(L)'
;MSLMMVSEKLNELLRPPPGSGAKLPPLLTDASASSRTIEALHHFHKGPAFSSQKTVRIVMGKMVQLAFETPFLMHAIIGAATTHLCTLLPDNKAYRLAEAYHWQQTVKQYSQEVSTSITPQNMDKLYSACLMVSMHSFHQETFSPRSSFVFSPDPTALTWLRLQGGLRYLLERTHPWLPQSMWWATFMESRDPDINFDDDRAGRVGLDSDLADF
;
A
#
# COMPACT_ATOMS: atom_id res chain seq x y z
N MET A 1 3.40 8.99 -24.08
CA MET A 1 3.55 10.22 -23.27
C MET A 1 5.03 10.51 -23.15
N SER A 2 5.49 11.73 -23.42
CA SER A 2 6.93 12.07 -23.26
C SER A 2 7.32 12.03 -21.77
N LEU A 3 8.59 11.73 -21.46
CA LEU A 3 9.12 11.75 -20.09
C LEU A 3 8.87 13.09 -19.39
N MET A 4 8.95 14.19 -20.15
CA MET A 4 8.67 15.54 -19.67
C MET A 4 7.22 15.70 -19.24
N MET A 5 6.27 15.21 -20.05
CA MET A 5 4.84 15.25 -19.71
C MET A 5 4.50 14.41 -18.48
N VAL A 6 5.18 13.26 -18.31
CA VAL A 6 5.02 12.41 -17.10
C VAL A 6 5.52 13.17 -15.87
N SER A 7 6.68 13.81 -15.98
CA SER A 7 7.25 14.63 -14.90
C SER A 7 6.32 15.78 -14.50
N GLU A 8 5.83 16.54 -15.47
CA GLU A 8 4.89 17.65 -15.23
C GLU A 8 3.61 17.16 -14.53
N LYS A 9 3.02 16.07 -15.02
CA LYS A 9 1.81 15.48 -14.43
C LYS A 9 2.06 15.00 -12.99
N LEU A 10 3.21 14.39 -12.71
CA LEU A 10 3.57 13.96 -11.36
C LEU A 10 3.77 15.15 -10.42
N ASN A 11 4.45 16.20 -10.87
CA ASN A 11 4.67 17.41 -10.08
C ASN A 11 3.36 18.12 -9.75
N GLU A 12 2.41 18.16 -10.69
CA GLU A 12 1.07 18.69 -10.47
C GLU A 12 0.28 17.84 -9.46
N LEU A 13 0.24 16.52 -9.69
CA LEU A 13 -0.54 15.58 -8.89
C LEU A 13 -0.07 15.49 -7.43
N LEU A 14 1.25 15.53 -7.19
CA LEU A 14 1.86 15.32 -5.88
C LEU A 14 2.15 16.63 -5.15
N ARG A 15 1.69 17.76 -5.69
CA ARG A 15 1.89 19.07 -5.08
C ARG A 15 1.16 19.13 -3.73
N PRO A 16 1.82 19.59 -2.65
CA PRO A 16 1.15 19.77 -1.37
C PRO A 16 -0.03 20.75 -1.51
N PRO A 17 -1.15 20.53 -0.81
CA PRO A 17 -2.27 21.47 -0.84
C PRO A 17 -1.85 22.84 -0.31
N PRO A 18 -2.34 23.94 -0.93
CA PRO A 18 -2.02 25.29 -0.49
C PRO A 18 -2.51 25.50 0.96
N GLY A 19 -1.64 26.02 1.82
CA GLY A 19 -1.96 26.29 3.23
C GLY A 19 -1.38 25.31 4.26
N SER A 20 -0.62 24.28 3.84
CA SER A 20 -0.05 23.29 4.78
C SER A 20 0.94 23.86 5.81
N GLY A 21 1.44 25.10 5.68
CA GLY A 21 2.34 25.78 6.63
C GLY A 21 3.73 25.13 6.85
N ALA A 22 3.86 23.84 6.56
CA ALA A 22 5.07 23.06 6.71
C ALA A 22 6.00 23.29 5.52
N LYS A 23 7.18 23.85 5.78
CA LYS A 23 8.27 23.86 4.80
C LYS A 23 8.78 22.43 4.65
N LEU A 24 8.67 21.87 3.45
CA LEU A 24 9.31 20.60 3.13
C LEU A 24 10.84 20.77 3.17
N PRO A 25 11.58 19.74 3.62
CA PRO A 25 13.03 19.70 3.51
C PRO A 25 13.50 19.96 2.07
N PRO A 26 14.65 20.65 1.85
CA PRO A 26 15.18 20.91 0.52
C PRO A 26 15.36 19.65 -0.34
N LEU A 27 15.75 18.53 0.29
CA LEU A 27 15.89 17.20 -0.32
C LEU A 27 14.59 16.62 -0.88
N LEU A 28 13.42 17.18 -0.55
CA LEU A 28 12.12 16.78 -1.08
C LEU A 28 11.57 17.75 -2.12
N THR A 29 12.24 18.89 -2.33
CA THR A 29 11.74 19.98 -3.19
C THR A 29 12.72 20.42 -4.27
N ASP A 30 13.95 19.91 -4.26
CA ASP A 30 14.94 20.23 -5.27
C ASP A 30 14.64 19.55 -6.61
N ALA A 31 15.31 19.98 -7.69
CA ALA A 31 15.14 19.38 -9.02
C ALA A 31 15.46 17.87 -9.02
N SER A 32 16.33 17.43 -8.11
CA SER A 32 16.69 16.03 -7.96
C SER A 32 15.57 15.19 -7.32
N ALA A 33 14.65 15.80 -6.57
CA ALA A 33 13.47 15.12 -6.01
C ALA A 33 12.51 14.64 -7.11
N SER A 34 12.25 15.49 -8.10
CA SER A 34 11.43 15.10 -9.26
C SER A 34 12.09 13.95 -10.04
N SER A 35 13.41 13.99 -10.22
CA SER A 35 14.17 12.89 -10.83
C SER A 35 14.04 11.58 -10.03
N ARG A 36 14.15 11.63 -8.70
CA ARG A 36 13.98 10.46 -7.82
C ARG A 36 12.57 9.87 -7.92
N THR A 37 11.54 10.71 -8.00
CA THR A 37 10.16 10.25 -8.18
C THR A 37 9.98 9.50 -9.50
N ILE A 38 10.55 10.01 -10.59
CA ILE A 38 10.53 9.35 -11.90
C ILE A 38 11.30 8.03 -11.86
N GLU A 39 12.48 8.03 -11.23
CA GLU A 39 13.30 6.83 -11.06
C GLU A 39 12.55 5.75 -10.26
N ALA A 40 11.92 6.12 -9.14
CA ALA A 40 11.12 5.23 -8.33
C ALA A 40 9.92 4.66 -9.12
N LEU A 41 9.20 5.48 -9.89
CA LEU A 41 8.09 5.00 -10.71
C LEU A 41 8.56 4.03 -11.82
N HIS A 42 9.70 4.33 -12.44
CA HIS A 42 10.31 3.45 -13.42
C HIS A 42 10.83 2.15 -12.77
N HIS A 43 11.38 2.23 -11.56
CA HIS A 43 11.77 1.07 -10.75
C HIS A 43 10.56 0.20 -10.41
N PHE A 44 9.45 0.80 -9.98
CA PHE A 44 8.18 0.10 -9.74
C PHE A 44 7.73 -0.68 -10.97
N HIS A 45 7.75 -0.03 -12.14
CA HIS A 45 7.35 -0.66 -13.40
C HIS A 45 8.22 -1.87 -13.78
N LYS A 46 9.52 -1.83 -13.45
CA LYS A 46 10.46 -2.93 -13.70
C LYS A 46 10.44 -4.02 -12.63
N GLY A 47 9.99 -3.71 -11.43
CA GLY A 47 10.13 -4.55 -10.24
C GLY A 47 8.96 -5.46 -9.82
N PRO A 48 7.91 -5.77 -10.60
CA PRO A 48 6.85 -6.60 -10.07
C PRO A 48 7.30 -8.06 -9.92
N ALA A 49 7.62 -8.46 -8.69
CA ALA A 49 7.64 -9.85 -8.23
C ALA A 49 6.24 -10.25 -7.75
N PHE A 50 5.22 -10.15 -8.62
CA PHE A 50 3.89 -10.68 -8.32
C PHE A 50 3.81 -12.15 -8.73
N SER A 51 3.08 -12.95 -7.95
CA SER A 51 2.93 -14.39 -8.20
C SER A 51 2.10 -14.73 -9.44
N SER A 52 1.24 -13.82 -9.92
CA SER A 52 0.36 -14.07 -11.07
C SER A 52 0.46 -13.00 -12.17
N GLN A 53 0.48 -13.44 -13.43
CA GLN A 53 0.50 -12.54 -14.60
C GLN A 53 -0.74 -11.63 -14.67
N LYS A 54 -1.90 -12.09 -14.17
CA LYS A 54 -3.12 -11.29 -14.10
C LYS A 54 -2.97 -10.13 -13.11
N THR A 55 -2.41 -10.40 -11.93
CA THR A 55 -2.09 -9.36 -10.94
C THR A 55 -1.08 -8.37 -11.50
N VAL A 56 -0.04 -8.81 -12.20
CA VAL A 56 0.89 -7.91 -12.90
C VAL A 56 0.16 -6.99 -13.87
N ARG A 57 -0.75 -7.52 -14.70
CA ARG A 57 -1.52 -6.73 -15.67
C ARG A 57 -2.44 -5.71 -15.00
N ILE A 58 -3.11 -6.06 -13.91
CA ILE A 58 -3.96 -5.12 -13.17
C ILE A 58 -3.11 -4.03 -12.52
N VAL A 59 -2.01 -4.41 -11.86
CA VAL A 59 -1.12 -3.45 -11.20
C VAL A 59 -0.47 -2.51 -12.23
N MET A 60 0.23 -3.06 -13.21
CA MET A 60 1.01 -2.25 -14.17
C MET A 60 0.13 -1.57 -15.23
N GLY A 61 -1.05 -2.11 -15.52
CA GLY A 61 -2.00 -1.52 -16.44
C GLY A 61 -2.94 -0.54 -15.73
N LYS A 62 -3.90 -1.09 -14.98
CA LYS A 62 -5.04 -0.32 -14.45
C LYS A 62 -4.68 0.50 -13.22
N MET A 63 -3.96 -0.07 -12.25
CA MET A 63 -3.64 0.62 -10.99
C MET A 63 -2.68 1.79 -11.22
N VAL A 64 -1.63 1.61 -12.02
CA VAL A 64 -0.72 2.71 -12.36
C VAL A 64 -1.44 3.83 -13.12
N GLN A 65 -2.34 3.49 -14.05
CA GLN A 65 -3.18 4.50 -14.71
C GLN A 65 -4.06 5.26 -13.71
N LEU A 66 -4.75 4.54 -12.82
CA LEU A 66 -5.59 5.12 -11.78
C LEU A 66 -4.79 6.03 -10.82
N ALA A 67 -3.53 5.68 -10.56
CA ALA A 67 -2.65 6.47 -9.70
C ALA A 67 -2.39 7.87 -10.27
N PHE A 68 -2.37 8.05 -11.59
CA PHE A 68 -2.20 9.37 -12.22
C PHE A 68 -3.39 10.33 -11.99
N GLU A 69 -4.47 9.85 -11.37
CA GLU A 69 -5.66 10.62 -10.99
C GLU A 69 -5.94 10.53 -9.48
N THR A 70 -5.08 9.83 -8.74
CA THR A 70 -5.31 9.48 -7.33
C THR A 70 -4.02 9.73 -6.55
N PRO A 71 -3.83 10.94 -5.99
CA PRO A 71 -2.57 11.35 -5.35
C PRO A 71 -2.06 10.37 -4.29
N PHE A 72 -2.93 9.93 -3.37
CA PHE A 72 -2.54 8.99 -2.31
C PHE A 72 -2.06 7.63 -2.84
N LEU A 73 -2.63 7.17 -3.96
CA LEU A 73 -2.21 5.92 -4.59
C LEU A 73 -0.87 6.09 -5.30
N MET A 74 -0.65 7.22 -5.97
CA MET A 74 0.66 7.53 -6.57
C MET A 74 1.75 7.65 -5.50
N HIS A 75 1.46 8.30 -4.37
CA HIS A 75 2.34 8.29 -3.21
C HIS A 75 2.64 6.87 -2.73
N ALA A 76 1.64 5.97 -2.67
CA ALA A 76 1.86 4.58 -2.24
C ALA A 76 2.78 3.81 -3.20
N ILE A 77 2.61 4.00 -4.51
CA ILE A 77 3.44 3.39 -5.56
C ILE A 77 4.90 3.86 -5.43
N ILE A 78 5.12 5.17 -5.33
CA ILE A 78 6.47 5.73 -5.18
C ILE A 78 7.08 5.31 -3.85
N GLY A 79 6.30 5.32 -2.77
CA GLY A 79 6.71 4.88 -1.44
C GLY A 79 7.20 3.45 -1.46
N ALA A 80 6.41 2.51 -2.01
CA ALA A 80 6.80 1.11 -2.11
C ALA A 80 8.04 0.87 -2.97
N ALA A 81 8.14 1.56 -4.11
CA ALA A 81 9.32 1.48 -4.95
C ALA A 81 10.57 2.02 -4.25
N THR A 82 10.40 3.11 -3.50
CA THR A 82 11.49 3.72 -2.73
C THR A 82 11.89 2.87 -1.53
N THR A 83 10.95 2.21 -0.85
CA THR A 83 11.24 1.18 0.17
C THR A 83 12.16 0.10 -0.38
N HIS A 84 11.89 -0.38 -1.60
CA HIS A 84 12.78 -1.34 -2.26
C HIS A 84 14.13 -0.72 -2.67
N LEU A 85 14.17 0.56 -3.06
CA LEU A 85 15.45 1.24 -3.32
C LEU A 85 16.27 1.43 -2.04
N CYS A 86 15.63 1.68 -0.90
CA CYS A 86 16.29 1.78 0.41
C CYS A 86 16.95 0.45 0.83
N THR A 87 16.39 -0.71 0.46
CA THR A 87 17.03 -2.00 0.75
C THR A 87 18.25 -2.24 -0.14
N LEU A 88 18.23 -1.77 -1.39
CA LEU A 88 19.35 -1.86 -2.32
C LEU A 88 20.45 -0.82 -2.06
N LEU A 89 20.07 0.36 -1.55
CA LEU A 89 20.92 1.53 -1.34
C LEU A 89 20.75 2.10 0.08
N PRO A 90 21.12 1.34 1.13
CA PRO A 90 20.78 1.64 2.53
C PRO A 90 21.36 2.95 3.07
N ASP A 91 22.47 3.42 2.49
CA ASP A 91 23.17 4.66 2.88
C ASP A 91 22.61 5.92 2.20
N ASN A 92 21.68 5.76 1.23
CA ASN A 92 21.11 6.89 0.51
C ASN A 92 20.01 7.58 1.34
N LYS A 93 20.41 8.62 2.08
CA LYS A 93 19.51 9.42 2.91
C LYS A 93 18.38 10.10 2.12
N ALA A 94 18.58 10.41 0.84
CA ALA A 94 17.55 11.03 0.02
C ALA A 94 16.40 10.05 -0.27
N TYR A 95 16.71 8.76 -0.50
CA TYR A 95 15.68 7.73 -0.66
C TYR A 95 14.93 7.47 0.63
N ARG A 96 15.62 7.36 1.78
CA ARG A 96 14.93 7.19 3.08
C ARG A 96 13.97 8.35 3.37
N LEU A 97 14.39 9.58 3.09
CA LEU A 97 13.53 10.75 3.30
C LEU A 97 12.33 10.75 2.33
N ALA A 98 12.54 10.39 1.07
CA ALA A 98 11.48 10.28 0.08
C ALA A 98 10.48 9.18 0.45
N GLU A 99 10.96 8.01 0.87
CA GLU A 99 10.14 6.90 1.37
C GLU A 99 9.21 7.37 2.50
N ALA A 100 9.78 7.95 3.56
CA ALA A 100 9.01 8.42 4.71
C ALA A 100 7.96 9.46 4.29
N TYR A 101 8.32 10.38 3.40
CA TYR A 101 7.40 11.39 2.88
C TYR A 101 6.24 10.77 2.10
N HIS A 102 6.52 9.89 1.15
CA HIS A 102 5.50 9.27 0.31
C HIS A 102 4.57 8.37 1.12
N TRP A 103 5.07 7.60 2.09
CA TRP A 103 4.21 6.82 2.99
C TRP A 103 3.37 7.70 3.92
N GLN A 104 3.94 8.79 4.46
CA GLN A 104 3.17 9.74 5.27
C GLN A 104 2.01 10.36 4.48
N GLN A 105 2.26 10.80 3.24
CA GLN A 105 1.21 11.34 2.37
C GLN A 105 0.16 10.30 2.02
N THR A 106 0.58 9.07 1.73
CA THR A 106 -0.32 7.93 1.50
C THR A 106 -1.27 7.76 2.68
N VAL A 107 -0.74 7.57 3.89
CA VAL A 107 -1.54 7.32 5.10
C VAL A 107 -2.49 8.48 5.38
N LYS A 108 -1.98 9.73 5.31
CA LYS A 108 -2.79 10.93 5.59
C LYS A 108 -3.97 11.06 4.63
N GLN A 109 -3.70 11.01 3.32
CA GLN A 109 -4.72 11.24 2.30
C GLN A 109 -5.67 10.03 2.14
N TYR A 110 -5.15 8.81 2.25
CA TYR A 110 -5.97 7.59 2.27
C TYR A 110 -6.91 7.55 3.48
N SER A 111 -6.40 7.91 4.67
CA SER A 111 -7.23 7.99 5.88
C SER A 111 -8.35 9.01 5.75
N GLN A 112 -8.08 10.16 5.11
CA GLN A 112 -9.10 11.15 4.80
C GLN A 112 -10.16 10.58 3.85
N GLU A 113 -9.74 9.99 2.72
CA GLU A 113 -10.65 9.43 1.71
C GLU A 113 -11.54 8.33 2.30
N VAL A 114 -10.97 7.36 3.02
CA VAL A 114 -11.73 6.24 3.60
C VAL A 114 -12.69 6.68 4.71
N SER A 115 -12.41 7.81 5.38
CA SER A 115 -13.28 8.39 6.41
C SER A 115 -14.49 9.14 5.84
N THR A 116 -14.56 9.33 4.51
CA THR A 116 -15.72 9.97 3.86
C THR A 116 -16.80 8.93 3.53
N SER A 117 -17.06 8.67 2.25
CA SER A 117 -18.01 7.66 1.77
C SER A 117 -17.30 6.70 0.84
N ILE A 118 -17.51 5.41 1.07
CA ILE A 118 -17.06 4.34 0.18
C ILE A 118 -18.13 4.16 -0.90
N THR A 119 -17.72 4.30 -2.15
CA THR A 119 -18.60 4.38 -3.33
C THR A 119 -18.07 3.50 -4.46
N PRO A 120 -18.89 3.14 -5.45
CA PRO A 120 -18.41 2.48 -6.66
C PRO A 120 -17.29 3.25 -7.38
N GLN A 121 -17.26 4.58 -7.27
CA GLN A 121 -16.32 5.45 -7.98
C GLN A 121 -14.93 5.52 -7.31
N ASN A 122 -14.83 5.26 -6.00
CA ASN A 122 -13.56 5.27 -5.27
C ASN A 122 -13.11 3.91 -4.74
N MET A 123 -13.92 2.85 -4.83
CA MET A 123 -13.55 1.52 -4.32
C MET A 123 -12.21 1.01 -4.89
N ASP A 124 -11.96 1.17 -6.18
CA ASP A 124 -10.73 0.69 -6.80
C ASP A 124 -9.50 1.47 -6.32
N LYS A 125 -9.67 2.78 -6.06
CA LYS A 125 -8.63 3.64 -5.48
C LYS A 125 -8.28 3.16 -4.06
N LEU A 126 -9.32 2.90 -3.26
CA LEU A 126 -9.20 2.44 -1.89
C LEU A 126 -8.59 1.05 -1.80
N TYR A 127 -9.03 0.08 -2.61
CA TYR A 127 -8.43 -1.24 -2.65
C TYR A 127 -6.97 -1.19 -3.05
N SER A 128 -6.63 -0.46 -4.11
CA SER A 128 -5.26 -0.34 -4.58
C SER A 128 -4.34 0.22 -3.49
N ALA A 129 -4.75 1.29 -2.82
CA ALA A 129 -3.97 1.84 -1.72
C ALA A 129 -3.90 0.90 -0.51
N CYS A 130 -5.02 0.24 -0.16
CA CYS A 130 -5.07 -0.74 0.92
C CYS A 130 -4.09 -1.90 0.67
N LEU A 131 -4.07 -2.47 -0.55
CA LEU A 131 -3.16 -3.55 -0.92
C LEU A 131 -1.69 -3.11 -0.82
N MET A 132 -1.38 -1.87 -1.23
CA MET A 132 -0.02 -1.32 -1.11
C MET A 132 0.39 -1.12 0.35
N VAL A 133 -0.49 -0.61 1.21
CA VAL A 133 -0.24 -0.46 2.65
C VAL A 133 -0.10 -1.83 3.33
N SER A 134 -0.98 -2.79 3.00
CA SER A 134 -0.90 -4.16 3.50
C SER A 134 0.44 -4.81 3.14
N MET A 135 0.89 -4.67 1.88
CA MET A 135 2.20 -5.15 1.45
C MET A 135 3.34 -4.50 2.22
N HIS A 136 3.31 -3.17 2.38
CA HIS A 136 4.34 -2.45 3.12
C HIS A 136 4.36 -2.81 4.61
N SER A 137 3.23 -3.19 5.21
CA SER A 137 3.17 -3.57 6.62
C SER A 137 4.00 -4.82 6.98
N PHE A 138 4.34 -5.65 5.98
CA PHE A 138 5.23 -6.79 6.15
C PHE A 138 6.72 -6.43 6.02
N HIS A 139 7.03 -5.20 5.60
CA HIS A 139 8.40 -4.77 5.44
C HIS A 139 9.09 -4.67 6.81
N GLN A 140 10.31 -5.20 6.89
CA GLN A 140 11.20 -5.02 8.02
C GLN A 140 12.54 -4.50 7.50
N GLU A 141 13.03 -3.39 8.06
CA GLU A 141 14.35 -2.85 7.70
C GLU A 141 15.48 -3.85 8.02
N THR A 142 15.33 -4.59 9.12
CA THR A 142 16.29 -5.61 9.56
C THR A 142 15.55 -6.87 9.97
N PHE A 143 15.97 -8.02 9.43
CA PHE A 143 15.43 -9.32 9.85
C PHE A 143 16.18 -9.85 11.08
N SER A 144 15.45 -10.05 12.18
CA SER A 144 15.96 -10.74 13.38
C SER A 144 14.84 -11.59 13.98
N PRO A 145 14.99 -12.93 14.06
CA PRO A 145 13.99 -13.80 14.66
C PRO A 145 13.68 -13.44 16.13
N ARG A 146 14.66 -12.89 16.85
CA ARG A 146 14.52 -12.49 18.26
C ARG A 146 13.67 -11.24 18.45
N SER A 147 13.52 -10.41 17.41
CA SER A 147 12.63 -9.25 17.43
C SER A 147 11.24 -9.55 16.85
N SER A 148 10.86 -10.84 16.79
CA SER A 148 9.53 -11.24 16.34
C SER A 148 8.44 -10.71 17.28
N PHE A 149 7.27 -10.40 16.72
CA PHE A 149 6.09 -10.00 17.49
C PHE A 149 5.70 -11.04 18.55
N VAL A 150 6.02 -12.31 18.33
CA VAL A 150 5.76 -13.43 19.27
C VAL A 150 6.45 -13.21 20.62
N PHE A 151 7.60 -12.55 20.63
CA PHE A 151 8.39 -12.30 21.85
C PHE A 151 8.25 -10.86 22.35
N SER A 152 7.39 -10.05 21.71
CA SER A 152 7.25 -8.64 22.06
C SER A 152 6.12 -8.44 23.08
N PRO A 153 6.38 -7.78 24.22
CA PRO A 153 5.33 -7.33 25.13
C PRO A 153 4.62 -6.06 24.62
N ASP A 154 5.12 -5.43 23.55
CA ASP A 154 4.54 -4.22 22.99
C ASP A 154 3.26 -4.53 22.20
N PRO A 155 2.08 -4.01 22.60
CA PRO A 155 0.84 -4.24 21.86
C PRO A 155 0.88 -3.70 20.43
N THR A 156 1.78 -2.77 20.09
CA THR A 156 1.94 -2.26 18.72
C THR A 156 2.65 -3.25 17.79
N ALA A 157 3.28 -4.32 18.30
CA ALA A 157 3.93 -5.34 17.49
C ALA A 157 2.97 -6.09 16.54
N LEU A 158 1.67 -6.07 16.84
CA LEU A 158 0.60 -6.64 16.01
C LEU A 158 -0.07 -5.61 15.08
N THR A 159 0.49 -4.39 14.94
CA THR A 159 -0.10 -3.36 14.07
C THR A 159 -0.21 -3.83 12.62
N TRP A 160 0.78 -4.58 12.11
CA TRP A 160 0.74 -5.17 10.78
C TRP A 160 -0.50 -6.07 10.58
N LEU A 161 -0.89 -6.82 11.62
CA LEU A 161 -2.05 -7.71 11.58
C LEU A 161 -3.36 -6.91 11.57
N ARG A 162 -3.44 -5.84 12.38
CA ARG A 162 -4.61 -4.95 12.36
C ARG A 162 -4.82 -4.31 10.99
N LEU A 163 -3.72 -3.94 10.31
CA LEU A 163 -3.77 -3.37 8.97
C LEU A 163 -4.33 -4.37 7.93
N GLN A 164 -4.12 -5.69 8.11
CA GLN A 164 -4.69 -6.70 7.21
C GLN A 164 -6.23 -6.72 7.23
N GLY A 165 -6.86 -6.30 8.33
CA GLY A 165 -8.32 -6.18 8.42
C GLY A 165 -8.91 -5.09 7.51
N GLY A 166 -8.09 -4.16 7.01
CA GLY A 166 -8.54 -3.05 6.17
C GLY A 166 -9.21 -3.50 4.87
N LEU A 167 -8.69 -4.53 4.22
CA LEU A 167 -9.27 -5.03 2.97
C LEU A 167 -10.66 -5.66 3.22
N ARG A 168 -10.81 -6.44 4.29
CA ARG A 168 -12.10 -7.03 4.70
C ARG A 168 -13.15 -5.94 4.91
N TYR A 169 -12.80 -4.90 5.66
CA TYR A 169 -13.68 -3.75 5.89
C TYR A 169 -14.15 -3.08 4.59
N LEU A 170 -13.25 -2.90 3.61
CA LEU A 170 -13.63 -2.35 2.32
C LEU A 170 -14.57 -3.30 1.56
N LEU A 171 -14.20 -4.59 1.45
CA LEU A 171 -14.97 -5.61 0.73
C LEU A 171 -16.42 -5.71 1.23
N GLU A 172 -16.63 -5.74 2.55
CA GLU A 172 -17.95 -5.80 3.17
C GLU A 172 -18.84 -4.62 2.76
N ARG A 173 -18.28 -3.41 2.65
CA ARG A 173 -19.02 -2.19 2.30
C ARG A 173 -19.31 -2.05 0.82
N THR A 174 -18.44 -2.60 0.00
CA THR A 174 -18.51 -2.54 -1.46
C THR A 174 -19.17 -3.76 -2.08
N HIS A 175 -19.59 -4.75 -1.27
CA HIS A 175 -20.17 -6.00 -1.75
C HIS A 175 -21.19 -5.83 -2.89
N PRO A 176 -22.14 -4.86 -2.85
CA PRO A 176 -23.11 -4.66 -3.93
C PRO A 176 -22.51 -4.30 -5.30
N TRP A 177 -21.27 -3.78 -5.32
CA TRP A 177 -20.59 -3.27 -6.51
C TRP A 177 -19.31 -4.05 -6.83
N LEU A 178 -18.94 -5.01 -5.99
CA LEU A 178 -17.68 -5.75 -6.08
C LEU A 178 -17.44 -6.37 -7.48
N PRO A 179 -18.44 -6.91 -8.21
CA PRO A 179 -18.24 -7.40 -9.58
C PRO A 179 -17.82 -6.34 -10.59
N GLN A 180 -18.02 -5.05 -10.28
CA GLN A 180 -17.63 -3.91 -11.13
C GLN A 180 -16.17 -3.50 -10.93
N SER A 181 -15.54 -3.96 -9.84
CA SER A 181 -14.17 -3.59 -9.49
C SER A 181 -13.17 -4.11 -10.50
N MET A 182 -12.14 -3.30 -10.78
CA MET A 182 -11.02 -3.76 -11.59
C MET A 182 -10.26 -4.95 -10.98
N TRP A 183 -10.40 -5.15 -9.66
CA TRP A 183 -9.77 -6.23 -8.88
C TRP A 183 -10.61 -7.51 -8.81
N TRP A 184 -11.86 -7.50 -9.29
CA TRP A 184 -12.78 -8.63 -9.19
C TRP A 184 -12.18 -9.97 -9.63
N ALA A 185 -11.55 -9.98 -10.81
CA ALA A 185 -10.95 -11.20 -11.36
C ALA A 185 -9.80 -11.74 -10.48
N THR A 186 -9.01 -10.85 -9.86
CA THR A 186 -7.95 -11.25 -8.92
C THR A 186 -8.54 -11.81 -7.64
N PHE A 187 -9.57 -11.17 -7.08
CA PHE A 187 -10.23 -11.65 -5.86
C PHE A 187 -10.86 -13.03 -6.07
N MET A 188 -11.50 -13.25 -7.22
CA MET A 188 -12.10 -14.54 -7.55
C MET A 188 -11.06 -15.62 -7.82
N GLU A 189 -9.89 -15.28 -8.35
CA GLU A 189 -8.78 -16.24 -8.54
C GLU A 189 -8.11 -16.63 -7.22
N SER A 190 -8.03 -15.69 -6.26
CA SER A 190 -7.50 -15.99 -4.92
C SER A 190 -8.47 -16.77 -4.04
N ARG A 191 -9.75 -16.85 -4.43
CA ARG A 191 -10.77 -17.57 -3.68
C ARG A 191 -10.68 -19.06 -3.99
N ASP A 192 -10.34 -19.84 -2.98
CA ASP A 192 -10.54 -21.28 -3.02
C ASP A 192 -12.01 -21.58 -2.65
N PRO A 193 -12.83 -22.16 -3.56
CA PRO A 193 -14.22 -22.49 -3.26
C PRO A 193 -14.37 -23.61 -2.22
N ASP A 194 -13.32 -24.42 -2.04
CA ASP A 194 -13.33 -25.58 -1.15
C ASP A 194 -12.85 -25.23 0.27
N ILE A 195 -12.33 -24.02 0.47
CA ILE A 195 -11.85 -23.53 1.77
C ILE A 195 -12.73 -22.38 2.25
N ASN A 196 -13.52 -22.63 3.30
CA ASN A 196 -14.11 -21.56 4.08
C ASN A 196 -13.07 -21.04 5.09
N PHE A 197 -12.61 -19.81 4.89
CA PHE A 197 -11.68 -19.14 5.81
C PHE A 197 -12.40 -18.49 7.00
N ASP A 198 -13.74 -18.40 6.97
CA ASP A 198 -14.50 -17.94 8.11
C ASP A 198 -14.62 -19.08 9.13
N ASP A 199 -14.06 -18.85 10.31
CA ASP A 199 -14.23 -19.75 11.46
C ASP A 199 -15.37 -19.23 12.33
N ASP A 200 -16.57 -19.76 12.10
CA ASP A 200 -17.77 -19.43 12.87
C ASP A 200 -17.82 -20.14 14.23
N ARG A 201 -16.80 -20.95 14.57
CA ARG A 201 -16.74 -21.65 15.84
C ARG A 201 -16.43 -20.67 16.96
N ALA A 202 -16.98 -20.93 18.16
CA ALA A 202 -16.54 -20.21 19.35
C ALA A 202 -15.03 -20.45 19.54
N GLY A 203 -14.24 -19.41 19.82
CA GLY A 203 -12.78 -19.45 19.68
C GLY A 203 -12.00 -20.55 20.42
N ARG A 204 -12.64 -21.28 21.35
CA ARG A 204 -12.07 -22.43 22.07
C ARG A 204 -12.30 -23.78 21.34
N VAL A 205 -13.27 -23.85 20.44
CA VAL A 205 -13.72 -25.11 19.83
C VAL A 205 -12.71 -25.56 18.77
N GLY A 206 -12.05 -26.69 19.03
CA GLY A 206 -11.05 -27.28 18.11
C GLY A 206 -9.62 -26.81 18.36
N LEU A 207 -9.38 -26.00 19.38
CA LEU A 207 -8.03 -25.79 19.93
C LEU A 207 -7.68 -26.95 20.86
N ASP A 208 -6.40 -27.32 20.89
CA ASP A 208 -5.89 -28.31 21.84
C ASP A 208 -6.13 -27.81 23.28
N SER A 209 -6.67 -28.67 24.14
CA SER A 209 -7.03 -28.32 25.51
C SER A 209 -5.84 -27.83 26.32
N ASP A 210 -4.65 -28.35 26.04
CA ASP A 210 -3.43 -27.98 26.75
C ASP A 210 -2.91 -26.62 26.29
N LEU A 211 -3.32 -26.13 25.11
CA LEU A 211 -2.91 -24.84 24.55
C LEU A 211 -3.96 -23.73 24.72
N ALA A 212 -5.19 -24.07 25.12
CA ALA A 212 -6.32 -23.16 25.17
C ALA A 212 -6.41 -22.31 26.46
N ASP A 213 -5.64 -22.64 27.49
CA ASP A 213 -5.75 -22.06 28.85
C ASP A 213 -4.48 -21.33 29.34
N PHE A 214 -3.59 -20.91 28.43
CA PHE A 214 -2.43 -20.07 28.75
C PHE A 214 -2.74 -18.56 28.76
#